data_AF-A0A8J6LFS7-F1
#
_entry.id   AF-A0A8J6LFS7-F1
#
_cell.length_a   1.000
_cell.length_b   1.000
_cell.length_c   1.000
_cell.angle_alpha   90.00
_cell.angle_beta   90.00
_cell.angle_gamma   90.00
#
_symmetry.space_group_name_H-M   'P 1'
#
loop_
_entity.id
_entity.type
_entity.pdbx_description
1 polymer ?
#
loop_
_entity_poly.entity_id
_entity_poly.type
_entity_poly.pdbx_seq_one_letter_code
_entity_poly.pdbx_strand_id
1 'polypeptide(L)'
;MPNTTLCGFGQENICEILLCQTTPTQCQSKDEPAADGTKCGENKIGQRPEAINGGWGKWSPFTECSRSCGGGVQISSRDCDNPPPQHRGRYCLGERKKIKICNMDPCPAGSPSFRELQCQEHNDKPFRDKVYQWKAFFKEGKKTAPD
;
A
#
# COMPACT_ATOMS: atom_id res chain seq x y z
N MET A 1 15.78 13.97 -55.00
CA MET A 1 15.10 14.88 -54.06
C MET A 1 14.08 14.06 -53.25
N PRO A 2 13.27 14.70 -52.40
CA PRO A 2 12.88 14.24 -51.07
C PRO A 2 11.93 13.02 -51.13
N ASN A 3 12.07 12.04 -50.24
CA ASN A 3 10.97 11.12 -49.92
C ASN A 3 11.34 10.29 -48.69
N THR A 4 11.60 10.98 -47.60
CA THR A 4 11.40 10.41 -46.27
C THR A 4 9.89 10.39 -46.04
N THR A 5 9.29 9.22 -46.20
CA THR A 5 7.89 8.98 -45.81
C THR A 5 7.84 8.94 -44.28
N LEU A 6 7.70 10.12 -43.68
CA LEU A 6 7.24 10.26 -42.30
C LEU A 6 5.85 9.62 -42.21
N CYS A 7 5.59 8.86 -41.14
CA CYS A 7 4.24 8.37 -40.83
C CYS A 7 3.28 9.56 -40.94
N GLY A 8 2.40 9.52 -41.94
CA GLY A 8 1.74 10.71 -42.43
C GLY A 8 0.61 11.14 -41.52
N PHE A 9 0.90 11.90 -40.47
CA PHE A 9 0.03 12.92 -39.89
C PHE A 9 0.92 14.01 -39.29
N GLY A 10 0.47 15.26 -39.41
CA GLY A 10 1.26 16.47 -39.24
C GLY A 10 2.02 16.57 -37.91
N GLN A 11 2.95 17.53 -37.89
CA GLN A 11 3.56 18.10 -36.69
C GLN A 11 2.50 18.12 -35.58
N GLU A 12 2.60 17.28 -34.55
CA GLU A 12 3.04 17.61 -33.19
C GLU A 12 2.54 16.38 -32.40
N ASN A 13 3.34 15.39 -32.00
CA ASN A 13 4.16 15.43 -30.79
C ASN A 13 4.78 14.04 -30.53
N ILE A 14 5.80 13.64 -31.31
CA ILE A 14 6.56 12.38 -31.09
C ILE A 14 7.29 12.36 -29.72
N CYS A 15 7.41 13.51 -29.06
CA CYS A 15 7.91 13.62 -27.70
C CYS A 15 6.84 13.28 -26.63
N GLU A 16 5.56 13.33 -26.96
CA GLU A 16 4.46 13.18 -26.00
C GLU A 16 3.80 11.80 -26.06
N ILE A 17 3.78 11.16 -27.24
CA ILE A 17 3.16 9.84 -27.44
C ILE A 17 4.16 8.89 -28.08
N LEU A 18 4.22 7.67 -27.54
CA LEU A 18 4.96 6.55 -28.11
C LEU A 18 4.23 6.03 -29.35
N LEU A 19 4.84 6.25 -30.51
CA LEU A 19 4.37 5.74 -31.81
C LEU A 19 5.28 4.62 -32.29
N CYS A 20 4.68 3.47 -32.59
CA CYS A 20 5.36 2.30 -33.14
C CYS A 20 4.85 2.01 -34.54
N GLN A 21 5.75 1.75 -35.49
CA GLN A 21 5.39 1.36 -36.84
C GLN A 21 4.93 -0.10 -36.87
N THR A 22 3.71 -0.36 -37.35
CA THR A 22 3.14 -1.71 -37.47
C THR A 22 3.15 -2.22 -38.91
N THR A 23 3.15 -1.33 -39.91
CA THR A 23 3.37 -1.65 -41.32
C THR A 23 4.20 -0.55 -42.00
N PRO A 24 4.72 -0.74 -43.23
CA PRO A 24 5.48 0.29 -43.95
C PRO A 24 4.78 1.64 -44.07
N THR A 25 3.45 1.69 -43.91
CA THR A 25 2.63 2.91 -44.00
C THR A 25 1.78 3.18 -42.76
N GLN A 26 1.85 2.34 -41.72
CA GLN A 26 0.97 2.44 -40.53
C GLN A 26 1.78 2.52 -39.24
N CYS A 27 1.44 3.50 -38.41
CA CYS A 27 1.90 3.63 -37.03
C CYS A 27 0.71 3.46 -36.07
N GLN A 28 0.95 2.91 -34.87
CA GLN A 28 -0.02 2.79 -33.78
C GLN A 28 0.58 3.32 -32.47
N SER A 29 -0.27 3.89 -31.61
CA SER A 29 0.03 4.23 -30.22
C SER A 29 -0.84 3.43 -29.26
N LYS A 30 -0.39 3.32 -28.02
CA LYS A 30 -1.22 2.87 -26.88
C LYS A 30 -1.55 4.02 -25.93
N ASP A 31 -1.42 5.26 -26.40
CA ASP A 31 -1.53 6.50 -25.61
C ASP A 31 -0.57 6.57 -24.42
N GLU A 32 0.51 5.79 -24.46
CA GLU A 32 1.61 5.86 -23.52
C GLU A 32 2.63 6.92 -23.97
N PRO A 33 3.27 7.67 -23.05
CA PRO A 33 4.28 8.63 -23.41
C PRO A 33 5.59 7.97 -23.84
N ALA A 34 6.34 8.64 -24.70
CA ALA A 34 7.73 8.25 -24.99
C ALA A 34 8.57 8.29 -23.70
N ALA A 35 9.50 7.35 -23.54
CA ALA A 35 10.32 7.25 -22.33
C ALA A 35 11.21 8.49 -22.13
N ASP A 36 11.55 8.76 -20.86
CA ASP A 36 12.47 9.85 -20.48
C ASP A 36 13.80 9.71 -21.24
N GLY A 37 14.25 10.77 -21.91
CA GLY A 37 15.52 10.79 -22.65
C GLY A 37 15.44 10.23 -24.08
N THR A 38 14.25 9.81 -24.55
CA THR A 38 14.05 9.47 -25.96
C THR A 38 14.25 10.71 -26.83
N LYS A 39 15.16 10.62 -27.80
CA LYS A 39 15.41 11.68 -28.78
C LYS A 39 14.21 11.79 -29.71
N CYS A 40 13.46 12.88 -29.60
CA CYS A 40 12.21 13.09 -30.34
C CYS A 40 12.30 14.27 -31.34
N GLY A 41 13.50 14.83 -31.54
CA GLY A 41 13.80 15.86 -32.53
C GLY A 41 15.24 16.38 -32.39
N GLU A 42 15.66 17.29 -33.26
CA GLU A 42 16.90 18.04 -33.06
C GLU A 42 16.74 18.93 -31.81
N ASN A 43 17.54 18.67 -30.78
CA ASN A 43 17.51 19.36 -29.48
C ASN A 43 16.19 19.27 -28.70
N LYS A 44 15.32 18.29 -28.99
CA LYS A 44 14.12 18.01 -28.20
C LYS A 44 14.33 16.75 -27.34
N ILE A 45 14.40 16.97 -26.04
CA ILE A 45 14.37 15.93 -25.00
C ILE A 45 12.97 16.03 -24.37
N GLY A 46 12.23 14.92 -24.28
CA GLY A 46 10.90 14.91 -23.65
C GLY A 46 10.97 15.58 -22.27
N GLN A 47 10.09 16.55 -22.00
CA GLN A 47 10.04 17.23 -20.71
C GLN A 47 9.52 16.25 -19.66
N ARG A 48 10.29 16.06 -18.59
CA ARG A 48 9.84 15.26 -17.45
C ARG A 48 8.83 16.08 -16.65
N PRO A 49 7.59 15.59 -16.43
CA PRO A 49 6.64 16.27 -15.56
C PRO A 49 7.23 16.39 -14.14
N GLU A 50 6.94 17.52 -13.48
CA GLU A 50 7.44 17.80 -12.14
C GLU A 50 7.04 16.70 -11.15
N ALA A 51 7.96 16.32 -10.27
CA ALA A 51 7.71 15.30 -9.27
C ALA A 51 6.69 15.80 -8.23
N ILE A 52 5.57 15.11 -8.10
CA ILE A 52 4.55 15.41 -7.08
C ILE A 52 4.81 14.50 -5.89
N ASN A 53 5.32 15.07 -4.80
CA ASN A 53 5.51 14.31 -3.55
C ASN A 53 4.15 14.01 -2.92
N GLY A 54 4.05 12.81 -2.35
CA GLY A 54 2.84 12.35 -1.69
C GLY A 54 2.54 13.15 -0.42
N GLY A 55 1.26 13.47 -0.21
CA GLY A 55 0.74 14.08 1.01
C GLY A 55 -0.20 13.13 1.75
N TRP A 56 -0.17 13.21 3.08
CA TRP A 56 -1.03 12.39 3.91
C TRP A 56 -2.50 12.82 3.78
N GLY A 57 -3.36 11.84 3.52
CA GLY A 57 -4.80 11.96 3.70
C GLY A 57 -5.20 12.14 5.17
N LYS A 58 -6.50 12.30 5.38
CA LYS A 58 -7.05 12.43 6.73
C LYS A 58 -6.91 11.10 7.49
N TRP A 59 -6.76 11.21 8.80
CA TRP A 59 -6.87 10.05 9.69
C TRP A 59 -8.29 9.49 9.63
N SER A 60 -8.40 8.17 9.52
CA SER A 60 -9.64 7.45 9.75
C SER A 60 -10.09 7.66 11.21
N PRO A 61 -11.39 7.48 11.50
CA PRO A 61 -11.81 7.24 12.87
C PRO A 61 -11.02 6.08 13.48
N PHE A 62 -10.87 6.10 14.80
CA PHE A 62 -10.33 4.95 15.52
C PHE A 62 -11.28 3.76 15.36
N THR A 63 -10.70 2.56 15.17
CA THR A 63 -11.47 1.31 15.21
C THR A 63 -12.12 1.12 16.58
N GLU A 64 -13.06 0.19 16.67
CA GLU A 64 -13.50 -0.31 17.97
C GLU A 64 -12.32 -0.88 18.76
N CYS A 65 -12.43 -0.86 20.09
CA CYS A 65 -11.41 -1.41 20.95
C CYS A 65 -11.33 -2.92 20.75
N SER A 66 -10.11 -3.45 20.57
CA SER A 66 -9.91 -4.89 20.35
C SER A 66 -10.36 -5.78 21.52
N ARG A 67 -10.60 -5.20 22.69
CA ARG A 67 -11.00 -5.89 23.91
C ARG A 67 -11.98 -5.05 24.70
N SER A 68 -12.89 -5.68 25.44
CA SER A 68 -13.81 -5.00 26.36
C SER A 68 -13.24 -4.81 27.76
N CYS A 69 -12.14 -5.50 28.11
CA CYS A 69 -11.48 -5.44 29.41
C CYS A 69 -10.00 -5.84 29.30
N GLY A 70 -9.23 -5.57 30.36
CA GLY A 70 -7.84 -5.97 30.56
C GLY A 70 -6.85 -5.32 29.59
N GLY A 71 -7.22 -4.19 28.99
CA GLY A 71 -6.42 -3.41 28.05
C GLY A 71 -6.49 -3.93 26.61
N GLY A 72 -7.24 -3.24 25.76
CA GLY A 72 -7.26 -3.42 24.31
C GLY A 72 -6.54 -2.31 23.55
N VAL A 73 -6.59 -2.37 22.22
CA VAL A 73 -6.05 -1.33 21.33
C VAL A 73 -7.08 -0.87 20.31
N GLN A 74 -7.07 0.42 20.00
CA GLN A 74 -7.74 1.03 18.86
C GLN A 74 -6.71 1.55 17.88
N ILE A 75 -7.01 1.41 16.58
CA ILE A 75 -6.10 1.82 15.50
C ILE A 75 -6.79 2.89 14.68
N SER A 76 -6.06 3.95 14.31
CA SER A 76 -6.46 4.90 13.27
C SER A 76 -5.41 4.85 12.17
N SER A 77 -5.84 4.86 10.91
CA SER A 77 -4.95 4.80 9.75
C SER A 77 -5.20 5.96 8.80
N ARG A 78 -4.20 6.28 7.98
CA ARG A 78 -4.33 7.24 6.88
C ARG A 78 -3.55 6.73 5.69
N ASP A 79 -3.92 7.19 4.51
CA ASP A 79 -3.24 6.86 3.26
C ASP A 79 -2.47 8.05 2.70
N CYS A 80 -1.52 7.77 1.81
CA CYS A 80 -0.70 8.79 1.15
C CYS A 80 -1.32 9.13 -0.21
N ASP A 81 -2.47 9.78 -0.16
CA ASP A 81 -3.37 9.99 -1.29
C ASP A 81 -3.80 11.46 -1.44
N ASN A 82 -3.20 12.38 -0.68
CA ASN A 82 -3.61 13.79 -0.66
C ASN A 82 -2.41 14.76 -0.75
N PRO A 83 -1.75 14.88 -1.93
CA PRO A 83 -1.99 14.13 -3.16
C PRO A 83 -1.27 12.76 -3.16
N PRO A 84 -1.63 11.82 -4.04
CA PRO A 84 -0.82 10.63 -4.26
C PRO A 84 0.51 11.01 -4.93
N PRO A 85 1.62 10.30 -4.64
CA PRO A 85 2.90 10.58 -5.27
C PRO A 85 2.85 10.29 -6.78
N GLN A 86 3.32 11.23 -7.61
CA GLN A 86 3.36 11.10 -9.07
C GLN A 86 4.73 11.52 -9.63
N HIS A 87 5.04 11.11 -10.86
CA HIS A 87 6.25 11.52 -11.59
C HIS A 87 7.56 11.31 -10.81
N ARG A 88 7.65 10.14 -10.16
CA ARG A 88 8.73 9.74 -9.23
C ARG A 88 8.85 10.62 -7.98
N GLY A 89 7.76 11.28 -7.58
CA GLY A 89 7.65 11.95 -6.29
C GLY A 89 7.77 10.98 -5.12
N ARG A 90 8.22 11.51 -3.98
CA ARG A 90 8.50 10.72 -2.79
C ARG A 90 7.20 10.29 -2.12
N TYR A 91 7.23 9.09 -1.55
CA TYR A 91 6.15 8.64 -0.66
C TYR A 91 6.11 9.48 0.63
N CYS A 92 4.95 9.54 1.28
CA CYS A 92 4.75 10.31 2.50
C CYS A 92 5.70 9.87 3.62
N LEU A 93 6.27 10.85 4.31
CA LEU A 93 7.13 10.63 5.49
C LEU A 93 6.29 10.69 6.77
N GLY A 94 6.56 9.77 7.70
CA GLY A 94 5.91 9.70 9.01
C GLY A 94 4.96 8.51 9.18
N GLU A 95 4.14 8.56 10.24
CA GLU A 95 3.32 7.42 10.65
C GLU A 95 2.09 7.23 9.76
N ARG A 96 1.88 6.00 9.29
CA ARG A 96 0.64 5.59 8.60
C ARG A 96 -0.47 5.18 9.57
N LYS A 97 -0.10 4.76 10.78
CA LYS A 97 -1.02 4.20 11.79
C LYS A 97 -0.75 4.83 13.14
N LYS A 98 -1.82 5.14 13.87
CA LYS A 98 -1.82 5.53 15.28
C LYS A 98 -2.47 4.43 16.11
N ILE A 99 -1.93 4.18 17.29
CA ILE A 99 -2.42 3.17 18.22
C ILE A 99 -2.75 3.85 19.54
N LYS A 100 -3.90 3.51 20.12
CA LYS A 100 -4.35 3.99 21.43
C LYS A 100 -4.79 2.80 22.28
N ILE A 101 -4.41 2.79 23.56
CA ILE A 101 -4.86 1.79 24.52
C ILE A 101 -6.27 2.16 25.02
N CYS A 102 -7.13 1.17 25.22
CA CYS A 102 -8.53 1.32 25.64
C CYS A 102 -8.94 0.19 26.60
N ASN A 103 -10.06 0.36 27.32
CA ASN A 103 -10.68 -0.65 28.17
C ASN A 103 -9.70 -1.32 29.16
N MET A 104 -9.08 -0.49 30.00
CA MET A 104 -8.03 -0.88 30.94
C MET A 104 -8.54 -1.58 32.20
N ASP A 105 -9.85 -1.55 32.45
CA ASP A 105 -10.44 -2.19 33.61
C ASP A 105 -10.19 -3.71 33.58
N PRO A 106 -9.84 -4.34 34.72
CA PRO A 106 -9.60 -5.77 34.77
C PRO A 106 -10.76 -6.59 34.22
N CYS A 107 -10.44 -7.74 33.64
CA CYS A 107 -11.49 -8.67 33.19
C CYS A 107 -12.13 -9.38 34.39
N PRO A 108 -13.38 -9.85 34.27
CA PRO A 108 -14.01 -10.65 35.31
C PRO A 108 -13.16 -11.86 35.70
N ALA A 109 -13.16 -12.20 36.99
CA ALA A 109 -12.43 -13.36 37.48
C ALA A 109 -12.87 -14.64 36.75
N GLY A 110 -11.91 -15.46 36.34
CA GLY A 110 -12.14 -16.69 35.58
C GLY A 110 -12.36 -16.48 34.08
N SER A 111 -12.23 -15.26 33.56
CA SER A 111 -12.16 -15.03 32.12
C SER A 111 -10.87 -15.63 31.52
N PRO A 112 -10.91 -16.17 30.29
CA PRO A 112 -9.71 -16.65 29.63
C PRO A 112 -8.77 -15.49 29.33
N SER A 113 -7.48 -15.71 29.52
CA SER A 113 -6.45 -14.75 29.12
C SER A 113 -6.50 -14.51 27.61
N PHE A 114 -6.05 -13.33 27.18
CA PHE A 114 -6.01 -13.00 25.75
C PHE A 114 -5.19 -14.02 24.95
N ARG A 115 -4.12 -14.55 25.54
CA ARG A 115 -3.29 -15.56 24.88
C ARG A 115 -4.02 -16.88 24.69
N GLU A 116 -4.89 -17.27 25.62
CA GLU A 116 -5.72 -18.46 25.48
C GLU A 116 -6.74 -18.28 24.37
N LEU A 117 -7.40 -17.11 24.29
CA LEU A 117 -8.32 -16.78 23.20
C LEU A 117 -7.63 -16.84 21.84
N GLN A 118 -6.44 -16.24 21.71
CA GLN A 118 -5.66 -16.28 20.48
C GLN A 118 -5.27 -17.72 20.07
N CYS A 119 -4.96 -18.59 21.03
CA CYS A 119 -4.72 -20.00 20.74
C CYS A 119 -6.01 -20.68 20.26
N GLN A 120 -7.15 -20.43 20.92
CA GLN A 120 -8.43 -21.04 20.58
C GLN A 120 -8.92 -20.68 19.16
N GLU A 121 -8.61 -19.49 18.65
CA GLU A 121 -8.88 -19.11 17.24
C GLU A 121 -8.21 -20.01 16.19
N HIS A 122 -7.26 -20.86 16.61
CA HIS A 122 -6.58 -21.81 15.74
C HIS A 122 -7.13 -23.23 15.84
N ASN A 123 -8.10 -23.49 16.74
CA ASN A 123 -8.65 -24.83 16.95
C ASN A 123 -9.31 -25.42 15.70
N ASP A 124 -9.94 -24.57 14.89
CA ASP A 124 -10.61 -24.96 13.65
C ASP A 124 -9.71 -24.84 12.40
N LYS A 125 -8.43 -24.48 12.58
CA LYS A 125 -7.47 -24.33 11.48
C LYS A 125 -6.59 -25.58 11.39
N PRO A 126 -6.62 -26.32 10.27
CA PRO A 126 -5.81 -27.52 10.12
C PRO A 126 -4.32 -27.16 10.07
N PHE A 127 -3.51 -27.89 10.83
CA PHE A 127 -2.06 -27.85 10.78
C PHE A 127 -1.56 -29.23 10.37
N ARG A 128 -0.90 -29.32 9.21
CA ARG A 128 -0.46 -30.61 8.63
C ARG A 128 -1.61 -31.62 8.55
N ASP A 129 -2.72 -31.19 7.97
CA ASP A 129 -3.95 -31.96 7.75
C ASP A 129 -4.62 -32.51 9.03
N LYS A 130 -4.27 -31.94 10.19
CA LYS A 130 -4.85 -32.29 11.49
C LYS A 130 -5.31 -31.04 12.24
N VAL A 131 -6.45 -31.14 12.89
CA VAL A 131 -6.92 -30.11 13.83
C VAL A 131 -6.37 -30.39 15.22
N TYR A 132 -6.08 -29.33 15.96
CA TYR A 132 -5.49 -29.41 17.30
C TYR A 132 -6.26 -28.51 18.25
N GLN A 133 -6.29 -28.89 19.53
CA GLN A 133 -6.74 -28.02 20.62
C GLN A 133 -5.53 -27.23 21.13
N TRP A 134 -5.35 -26.02 20.61
CA TRP A 134 -4.22 -25.17 20.94
C TRP A 134 -4.40 -24.57 22.34
N LYS A 135 -3.37 -24.73 23.18
CA LYS A 135 -3.34 -24.15 24.53
C LYS A 135 -2.23 -23.13 24.63
N ALA A 136 -2.46 -22.08 25.41
CA ALA A 136 -1.45 -21.07 25.68
C ALA A 136 -0.26 -21.68 26.46
N PHE A 137 0.95 -21.51 25.93
CA PHE A 137 2.17 -22.04 26.55
C PHE A 137 2.87 -20.99 27.43
N PHE A 138 2.80 -21.08 28.74
CA PHE A 138 3.54 -20.18 29.64
C PHE A 138 4.84 -20.85 30.10
N LYS A 139 5.99 -20.19 29.89
CA LYS A 139 7.28 -20.70 30.40
C LYS A 139 7.25 -20.64 31.94
N GLU A 140 7.56 -21.75 32.60
CA GLU A 140 7.64 -21.80 34.06
C GLU A 140 8.56 -20.70 34.60
N GLY A 141 8.10 -20.02 35.65
CA GLY A 141 8.82 -18.92 36.30
C GLY A 141 8.36 -17.50 35.93
N LYS A 142 7.51 -17.34 34.91
CA LYS A 142 6.70 -16.11 34.75
C LYS A 142 5.30 -16.41 35.26
N LYS A 143 5.15 -16.36 36.60
CA LYS A 143 3.85 -16.36 37.26
C LYS A 143 2.97 -15.36 36.51
N THR A 144 1.78 -15.79 36.15
CA THR A 144 0.66 -14.91 35.88
C THR A 144 0.71 -13.79 36.91
N ALA A 145 0.75 -12.53 36.47
CA ALA A 145 0.32 -11.47 37.36
C ALA A 145 -1.09 -11.90 37.82
N PRO A 146 -1.36 -12.03 39.13
CA PRO A 146 -2.73 -12.17 39.58
C PRO A 146 -3.47 -10.90 39.16
N ASP A 147 -4.73 -11.10 38.78
CA ASP A 147 -5.70 -10.05 38.51
C ASP A 147 -5.70 -8.94 39.59
#